data_AF-A0A9X3G935-F1
#
_entry.id   AF-A0A9X3G935-F1
#
_cell.length_a   1.000
_cell.length_b   1.000
_cell.length_c   1.000
_cell.angle_alpha   90.00
_cell.angle_beta   90.00
_cell.angle_gamma   90.00
#
_symmetry.space_group_name_H-M   'P 1'
#
loop_
_entity.id
_entity.type
_entity.pdbx_description
1 polymer ?
#
loop_
_entity_poly.entity_id
_entity_poly.type
_entity_poly.pdbx_seq_one_letter_code
_entity_poly.pdbx_strand_id
1 'polypeptide(L)'
;MRCPFCHNPDSRVIDSRETDEGATTRRRRSCPGCGRRFTTVEEAVLAVVKRSGVSEPFARGKVVAGVRRACQGRPVDEDQLALLAQQVEDAVRATGCAEIPSNEVGLAILGPLRDLDEVAYLRFASVYRSFSSVADFEKEIAELRAAPARGAVDAGDGRSAEPGGVGDDQEIPAGGSPRRRAAERPRPADTGNAAGP
;
A
#
# COMPACT_ATOMS: atom_id res chain seq x y z
N MET A 1 21.15 -4.85 -17.30
CA MET A 1 21.13 -5.95 -16.31
C MET A 1 22.55 -6.44 -16.11
N ARG A 2 23.06 -6.39 -14.87
CA ARG A 2 24.42 -6.79 -14.50
C ARG A 2 24.60 -8.31 -14.57
N CYS A 3 25.74 -8.80 -15.04
CA CYS A 3 26.06 -10.23 -15.05
C CYS A 3 26.22 -10.77 -13.61
N PRO A 4 25.52 -11.85 -13.23
CA PRO A 4 25.61 -12.41 -11.87
C PRO A 4 26.94 -13.12 -11.59
N PHE A 5 27.74 -13.43 -12.63
CA PHE A 5 28.99 -14.17 -12.48
C PHE A 5 30.22 -13.28 -12.40
N CYS A 6 30.34 -12.32 -13.32
CA CYS A 6 31.50 -11.43 -13.42
C CYS A 6 31.16 -9.96 -13.18
N HIS A 7 29.92 -9.66 -12.82
CA HIS A 7 29.50 -8.32 -12.44
C HIS A 7 29.64 -7.24 -13.53
N ASN A 8 29.87 -7.65 -14.78
CA ASN A 8 29.86 -6.77 -15.94
C ASN A 8 28.49 -6.07 -16.08
N PRO A 9 28.43 -4.75 -16.30
CA PRO A 9 27.16 -4.02 -16.43
C PRO A 9 26.38 -4.41 -17.69
N ASP A 10 27.09 -4.82 -18.74
CA ASP A 10 26.50 -5.17 -20.03
C ASP A 10 26.14 -6.64 -20.14
N SER A 11 25.00 -6.91 -20.77
CA SER A 11 24.53 -8.23 -21.16
C SER A 11 23.69 -8.15 -22.44
N ARG A 12 23.82 -9.16 -23.31
CA ARG A 12 23.09 -9.26 -24.57
C ARG A 12 21.91 -10.21 -24.44
N VAL A 13 20.71 -9.81 -24.83
CA VAL A 13 19.54 -10.70 -24.87
C VAL A 13 19.67 -11.67 -26.04
N ILE A 14 19.46 -12.97 -25.78
CA ILE A 14 19.53 -14.06 -26.75
C ILE A 14 18.12 -14.53 -27.13
N ASP A 15 17.29 -14.77 -26.12
CA ASP A 15 15.95 -15.33 -26.26
C ASP A 15 15.02 -14.62 -25.28
N SER A 16 13.78 -14.38 -25.68
CA SER A 16 12.75 -13.73 -24.84
C SER A 16 11.49 -14.55 -24.92
N ARG A 17 10.92 -14.90 -23.76
CA ARG A 17 9.67 -15.64 -23.66
C ARG A 17 8.75 -14.97 -22.65
N GLU A 18 7.49 -14.84 -23.01
CA GLU A 18 6.44 -14.39 -22.12
C GLU A 18 5.86 -15.61 -21.38
N THR A 19 5.60 -15.44 -20.10
CA THR A 19 5.06 -16.43 -19.15
C THR A 19 4.01 -15.74 -18.28
N ASP A 20 3.10 -16.51 -17.69
CA ASP A 20 1.98 -15.99 -16.88
C ASP A 20 1.13 -14.96 -17.67
N GLU A 21 0.63 -15.35 -18.85
CA GLU A 21 -0.24 -14.52 -19.69
C GLU A 21 0.32 -13.12 -20.03
N GLY A 22 1.65 -12.99 -20.11
CA GLY A 22 2.33 -11.73 -20.41
C GLY A 22 2.73 -10.92 -19.17
N ALA A 23 2.37 -11.37 -17.97
CA ALA A 23 2.77 -10.72 -16.72
C ALA A 23 4.27 -10.84 -16.44
N THR A 24 4.92 -11.88 -16.97
CA THR A 24 6.33 -12.17 -16.70
C THR A 24 7.09 -12.46 -17.99
N THR A 25 8.10 -11.64 -18.31
CA THR A 25 9.03 -11.90 -19.41
C THR A 25 10.31 -12.55 -18.90
N ARG A 26 10.57 -13.80 -19.31
CA ARG A 26 11.85 -14.48 -19.10
C ARG A 26 12.78 -14.21 -20.27
N ARG A 27 13.88 -13.49 -20.03
CA ARG A 27 14.93 -13.22 -21.03
C ARG A 27 16.18 -14.04 -20.74
N ARG A 28 16.63 -14.83 -21.71
CA ARG A 28 17.96 -15.48 -21.67
C ARG A 28 18.99 -14.49 -22.18
N ARG A 29 19.99 -14.16 -21.36
CA ARG A 29 21.05 -13.19 -21.65
C ARG A 29 22.42 -13.86 -21.72
N SER A 30 23.34 -13.28 -22.48
CA SER A 30 24.76 -13.64 -22.60
C SER A 30 25.63 -12.49 -22.13
N CYS A 31 26.62 -12.77 -21.29
CA CYS A 31 27.59 -11.77 -20.87
C CYS A 31 28.75 -11.66 -21.87
N PRO A 32 29.09 -10.46 -22.40
CA PRO A 32 30.26 -10.29 -23.26
C PRO A 32 31.58 -10.42 -22.49
N GLY A 33 31.62 -10.08 -21.19
CA GLY A 33 32.84 -10.12 -20.39
C GLY A 33 33.30 -11.52 -19.95
N CYS A 34 32.38 -12.47 -19.76
CA CYS A 34 32.73 -13.84 -19.33
C CYS A 34 32.13 -14.95 -20.20
N GLY A 35 31.36 -14.63 -21.24
CA GLY A 35 30.74 -15.61 -22.15
C GLY A 35 29.59 -16.43 -21.56
N ARG A 36 29.31 -16.33 -20.25
CA ARG A 36 28.27 -17.12 -19.59
C ARG A 36 26.86 -16.64 -19.94
N ARG A 37 25.93 -17.58 -19.97
CA ARG A 37 24.49 -17.34 -20.19
C ARG A 37 23.74 -17.39 -18.86
N PHE A 38 22.75 -16.53 -18.69
CA PHE A 38 21.88 -16.48 -17.51
C PHE A 38 20.47 -16.05 -17.92
N THR A 39 19.47 -16.36 -17.08
CA THR A 39 18.07 -15.95 -17.33
C THR A 39 17.70 -14.84 -16.37
N THR A 40 17.06 -13.80 -16.88
CA THR A 40 16.45 -12.74 -16.08
C THR A 40 14.94 -12.85 -16.19
N VAL A 41 14.26 -12.64 -15.07
CA VAL A 41 12.81 -12.54 -15.00
C VAL A 41 12.49 -11.04 -14.88
N GLU A 42 11.73 -10.52 -15.82
CA GLU A 42 11.25 -9.13 -15.84
C GLU A 42 9.72 -9.19 -15.71
N GLU A 43 9.17 -8.58 -14.67
CA GLU A 43 7.72 -8.48 -14.51
C GLU A 43 7.20 -7.28 -15.31
N ALA A 44 6.10 -7.49 -16.04
CA ALA A 44 5.40 -6.41 -16.70
C ALA A 44 4.85 -5.45 -15.63
N VAL A 45 5.17 -4.16 -15.79
CA VAL A 45 4.66 -3.11 -14.93
C VAL A 45 3.20 -2.91 -15.28
N LEU A 46 2.31 -3.37 -14.40
CA LEU A 46 0.88 -3.09 -14.47
C LEU A 46 0.67 -1.58 -14.27
N ALA A 47 0.05 -0.92 -15.24
CA ALA A 47 -0.25 0.50 -15.16
C ALA A 47 -1.75 0.74 -14.96
N VAL A 48 -2.09 1.79 -14.20
CA VAL A 48 -3.46 2.20 -13.92
C VAL A 48 -3.72 3.54 -14.60
N VAL A 49 -4.70 3.54 -15.50
CA VAL A 49 -5.16 4.76 -16.19
C VAL A 49 -6.23 5.44 -15.35
N LYS A 50 -5.94 6.66 -14.89
CA LYS A 50 -6.88 7.50 -14.13
C LYS A 50 -7.96 8.07 -15.04
N ARG A 51 -9.07 8.52 -14.44
CA ARG A 51 -10.13 9.26 -15.16
C ARG A 51 -9.61 10.50 -15.89
N SER A 52 -8.51 11.11 -15.41
CA SER A 52 -7.83 12.22 -16.07
C SER A 52 -7.03 11.82 -17.33
N GLY A 53 -6.92 10.53 -17.64
CA GLY A 53 -6.08 10.00 -18.72
C GLY A 53 -4.61 9.78 -18.32
N VAL A 54 -4.21 10.18 -17.10
CA VAL A 54 -2.85 9.95 -16.60
C VAL A 54 -2.66 8.48 -16.25
N SER A 55 -1.60 7.87 -16.78
CA SER A 55 -1.18 6.50 -16.44
C SER A 55 -0.13 6.52 -15.33
N GLU A 56 -0.29 5.67 -14.33
CA GLU A 56 0.67 5.50 -13.24
C GLU A 56 0.87 4.02 -12.91
N PRO A 57 2.03 3.62 -12.38
CA PRO A 57 2.23 2.24 -11.95
C PRO A 57 1.22 1.82 -10.87
N PHE A 58 0.69 0.61 -10.99
CA PHE A 58 -0.13 0.00 -9.94
C PHE A 58 0.68 -0.11 -8.66
N ALA A 59 0.08 0.31 -7.54
CA ALA A 59 0.70 0.23 -6.23
C ALA A 59 -0.32 -0.24 -5.20
N ARG A 60 -0.01 -1.35 -4.51
CA ARG A 60 -0.86 -1.91 -3.43
C ARG A 60 -1.19 -0.88 -2.36
N GLY A 61 -0.23 -0.02 -2.01
CA GLY A 61 -0.45 1.05 -1.03
C GLY A 61 -1.61 1.99 -1.39
N LYS A 62 -1.87 2.21 -2.68
CA LYS A 62 -3.03 3.00 -3.13
C LYS A 62 -4.35 2.26 -2.99
N VAL A 63 -4.34 0.94 -3.17
CA VAL A 63 -5.51 0.08 -2.89
C VAL A 63 -5.84 0.14 -1.41
N VAL A 64 -4.86 -0.11 -0.54
CA VAL A 64 -5.03 -0.03 0.92
C VAL A 64 -5.54 1.35 1.34
N ALA A 65 -4.93 2.42 0.83
CA ALA A 65 -5.38 3.79 1.14
C ALA A 65 -6.83 4.06 0.70
N GLY A 66 -7.25 3.53 -0.46
CA GLY A 66 -8.61 3.66 -0.96
C GLY A 66 -9.64 2.91 -0.11
N VAL A 67 -9.30 1.72 0.37
CA VAL A 67 -10.19 0.85 1.16
C VAL A 67 -10.24 1.27 2.63
N ARG A 68 -9.17 1.84 3.17
CA ARG A 68 -9.05 2.26 4.59
C ARG A 68 -10.24 3.08 5.07
N ARG A 69 -10.76 4.00 4.23
CA ARG A 69 -11.92 4.84 4.59
C ARG A 69 -13.21 4.02 4.74
N ALA A 70 -13.40 2.98 3.94
CA ALA A 70 -14.57 2.11 4.03
C ALA A 70 -14.52 1.21 5.29
N CYS A 71 -13.32 0.76 5.67
CA CYS A 71 -13.07 -0.07 6.85
C CYS A 71 -13.03 0.71 8.18
N GLN A 72 -13.21 2.03 8.19
CA GLN A 72 -13.11 2.82 9.41
C GLN A 72 -14.17 2.38 10.46
N GLY A 73 -13.70 2.03 11.66
CA GLY A 73 -14.54 1.54 12.77
C GLY A 73 -15.03 0.09 12.59
N ARG A 74 -14.43 -0.68 11.68
CA ARG A 74 -14.68 -2.12 11.50
C ARG A 74 -13.53 -2.94 12.09
N PRO A 75 -13.77 -4.21 12.47
CA PRO A 75 -12.73 -5.11 12.96
C PRO A 75 -11.88 -5.66 11.79
N VAL A 76 -11.14 -4.77 11.12
CA VAL A 76 -10.25 -5.11 10.01
C VAL A 76 -8.85 -4.65 10.35
N ASP A 77 -7.90 -5.57 10.38
CA ASP A 77 -6.49 -5.29 10.65
C ASP A 77 -5.71 -4.90 9.38
N GLU A 78 -4.47 -4.43 9.56
CA GLU A 78 -3.62 -4.01 8.45
C GLU A 78 -3.13 -5.19 7.58
N ASP A 79 -2.99 -6.38 8.18
CA ASP A 79 -2.53 -7.59 7.47
C ASP A 79 -3.61 -8.10 6.51
N GLN A 80 -4.89 -8.04 6.92
CA GLN A 80 -6.07 -8.30 6.12
C GLN A 80 -6.19 -7.31 4.96
N LEU A 81 -5.91 -6.02 5.18
CA LEU A 81 -5.88 -5.02 4.10
C LEU A 81 -4.73 -5.28 3.12
N ALA A 82 -3.57 -5.72 3.61
CA ALA A 82 -2.44 -6.09 2.77
C ALA A 82 -2.75 -7.33 1.92
N LEU A 83 -3.40 -8.35 2.50
CA LEU A 83 -3.86 -9.54 1.80
C LEU A 83 -4.92 -9.19 0.75
N LEU A 84 -5.88 -8.33 1.08
CA LEU A 84 -6.87 -7.83 0.13
C LEU A 84 -6.19 -7.14 -1.05
N ALA A 85 -5.20 -6.27 -0.79
CA ALA A 85 -4.49 -5.58 -1.85
C ALA A 85 -3.69 -6.52 -2.76
N GLN A 86 -3.14 -7.61 -2.20
CA GLN A 86 -2.51 -8.69 -2.96
C GLN A 86 -3.53 -9.41 -3.86
N GLN A 87 -4.68 -9.81 -3.30
CA GLN A 87 -5.74 -10.48 -4.07
C GLN A 87 -6.26 -9.61 -5.22
N VAL A 88 -6.39 -8.30 -5.00
CA VAL A 88 -6.78 -7.34 -6.04
C VAL A 88 -5.72 -7.25 -7.14
N GLU A 89 -4.43 -7.21 -6.78
CA GLU A 89 -3.38 -7.22 -7.78
C GLU A 89 -3.41 -8.50 -8.62
N ASP A 90 -3.55 -9.66 -7.97
CA ASP A 90 -3.59 -10.95 -8.66
C ASP A 90 -4.79 -11.03 -9.60
N ALA A 91 -5.97 -10.58 -9.15
CA ALA A 91 -7.18 -10.53 -9.97
C ALA A 91 -7.01 -9.61 -11.18
N VAL A 92 -6.37 -8.45 -10.99
CA VAL A 92 -6.10 -7.51 -12.08
C VAL A 92 -5.06 -8.07 -13.05
N ARG A 93 -3.99 -8.70 -12.57
CA ARG A 93 -2.95 -9.29 -13.42
C ARG A 93 -3.49 -10.48 -14.23
N ALA A 94 -4.39 -11.27 -13.65
CA ALA A 94 -5.07 -12.37 -14.33
C ALA A 94 -5.95 -11.92 -15.51
N THR A 95 -6.21 -10.61 -15.68
CA THR A 95 -6.88 -10.11 -16.89
C THR A 95 -5.95 -10.08 -18.12
N GLY A 96 -4.63 -10.20 -17.92
CA GLY A 96 -3.62 -10.09 -18.99
C GLY A 96 -3.44 -8.67 -19.55
N CYS A 97 -4.12 -7.66 -18.97
CA CYS A 97 -4.02 -6.28 -19.42
C CYS A 97 -2.78 -5.58 -18.84
N ALA A 98 -1.95 -5.00 -19.70
CA ALA A 98 -0.81 -4.18 -19.28
C ALA A 98 -1.24 -2.84 -18.65
N GLU A 99 -2.37 -2.30 -19.10
CA GLU A 99 -2.98 -1.08 -18.59
C GLU A 99 -4.43 -1.34 -18.19
N ILE A 100 -4.82 -0.89 -17.00
CA ILE A 100 -6.19 -1.05 -16.48
C ILE A 100 -6.81 0.29 -16.08
N PRO A 101 -8.08 0.56 -16.41
CA PRO A 101 -8.78 1.73 -15.89
C PRO A 101 -8.89 1.69 -14.37
N SER A 102 -8.69 2.83 -13.71
CA SER A 102 -8.86 2.98 -12.26
C SER A 102 -10.24 2.55 -11.73
N ASN A 103 -11.28 2.63 -12.56
CA ASN A 103 -12.61 2.15 -12.20
C ASN A 103 -12.65 0.62 -12.06
N GLU A 104 -11.98 -0.10 -12.95
CA GLU A 104 -11.93 -1.57 -12.92
C GLU A 104 -11.13 -2.07 -11.72
N VAL A 105 -10.06 -1.36 -11.32
CA VAL A 105 -9.38 -1.64 -10.04
C VAL A 105 -10.34 -1.48 -8.86
N GLY A 106 -11.20 -0.45 -8.88
CA GLY A 106 -12.25 -0.26 -7.87
C GLY A 106 -13.26 -1.41 -7.82
N LEU A 107 -13.66 -1.91 -8.98
CA LEU A 107 -14.56 -3.06 -9.07
C LEU A 107 -13.88 -4.37 -8.62
N ALA A 108 -12.58 -4.54 -8.89
CA ALA A 108 -11.80 -5.69 -8.45
C ALA A 108 -11.67 -5.77 -6.92
N ILE A 109 -11.72 -4.65 -6.21
CA ILE A 109 -11.71 -4.59 -4.74
C ILE A 109 -12.99 -5.18 -4.13
N LEU A 110 -14.13 -5.06 -4.82
CA LEU A 110 -15.44 -5.41 -4.28
C LEU A 110 -15.55 -6.88 -3.88
N GLY A 111 -14.96 -7.81 -4.65
CA GLY A 111 -14.98 -9.24 -4.32
C GLY A 111 -14.27 -9.53 -2.99
N PRO A 112 -12.95 -9.30 -2.90
CA PRO A 112 -12.19 -9.48 -1.67
C PRO A 112 -12.76 -8.71 -0.46
N LEU A 113 -13.25 -7.49 -0.68
CA LEU A 113 -13.81 -6.68 0.40
C LEU A 113 -15.15 -7.23 0.91
N ARG A 114 -15.97 -7.84 0.05
CA ARG A 114 -17.21 -8.52 0.45
C ARG A 114 -16.91 -9.68 1.38
N ASP A 115 -15.88 -10.46 1.06
CA ASP A 115 -15.49 -11.61 1.88
C ASP A 115 -14.87 -11.17 3.22
N LEU A 116 -14.21 -10.01 3.24
CA LEU A 116 -13.59 -9.45 4.44
C LEU A 116 -14.61 -8.78 5.39
N ASP A 117 -15.47 -7.90 4.88
CA ASP A 117 -16.47 -7.19 5.69
C ASP A 117 -17.62 -6.62 4.83
N GLU A 118 -18.83 -7.13 5.04
CA GLU A 118 -20.02 -6.74 4.25
C GLU A 118 -20.39 -5.25 4.41
N VAL A 119 -20.12 -4.64 5.57
CA VAL A 119 -20.44 -3.22 5.82
C VAL A 119 -19.44 -2.31 5.11
N ALA A 120 -18.14 -2.63 5.18
CA ALA A 120 -17.10 -1.95 4.42
C ALA A 120 -17.33 -2.10 2.91
N TYR A 121 -17.74 -3.29 2.47
CA TYR A 121 -18.17 -3.53 1.10
C TYR A 121 -19.28 -2.58 0.68
N LEU A 122 -20.39 -2.49 1.43
CA LEU A 122 -21.52 -1.60 1.07
C LEU A 122 -21.09 -0.13 0.99
N ARG A 123 -20.26 0.32 1.95
CA ARG A 123 -19.70 1.69 1.94
C ARG A 123 -18.86 1.93 0.69
N PHE A 124 -18.00 0.99 0.34
CA PHE A 124 -17.13 1.12 -0.83
C PHE A 124 -17.94 1.03 -2.14
N ALA A 125 -18.86 0.06 -2.25
CA ALA A 125 -19.72 -0.17 -3.39
C ALA A 125 -20.58 1.07 -3.73
N SER A 126 -21.02 1.83 -2.73
CA SER A 126 -21.80 3.06 -2.95
C SER A 126 -21.09 4.10 -3.83
N VAL A 127 -19.75 4.12 -3.84
CA VAL A 127 -18.96 5.05 -4.65
C VAL A 127 -18.76 4.53 -6.08
N TYR A 128 -18.65 3.21 -6.26
CA TYR A 128 -18.26 2.59 -7.53
C TYR A 128 -19.41 1.96 -8.33
N ARG A 129 -20.54 1.63 -7.69
CA ARG A 129 -21.72 1.03 -8.34
C ARG A 129 -22.86 2.02 -8.62
N SER A 130 -22.61 3.33 -8.56
CA SER A 130 -23.58 4.38 -8.94
C SER A 130 -24.95 4.23 -8.27
N PHE A 131 -24.99 3.96 -6.97
CA PHE A 131 -26.25 3.87 -6.23
C PHE A 131 -26.96 5.22 -6.25
N SER A 132 -28.15 5.25 -6.84
CA SER A 132 -28.92 6.47 -7.08
C SER A 132 -30.20 6.52 -6.24
N SER A 133 -30.61 5.38 -5.70
CA SER A 133 -31.85 5.21 -4.94
C SER A 133 -31.68 4.28 -3.75
N VAL A 134 -32.61 4.36 -2.79
CA VAL A 134 -32.70 3.41 -1.68
C VAL A 134 -32.96 1.98 -2.19
N ALA A 135 -33.72 1.84 -3.28
CA ALA A 135 -33.98 0.54 -3.90
C ALA A 135 -32.70 -0.15 -4.41
N ASP A 136 -31.70 0.64 -4.88
CA ASP A 136 -30.40 0.08 -5.30
C ASP A 136 -29.67 -0.55 -4.11
N PHE A 137 -29.73 0.10 -2.93
CA PHE A 137 -29.17 -0.46 -1.70
C PHE A 137 -29.92 -1.71 -1.25
N GLU A 138 -31.26 -1.71 -1.29
CA GLU A 138 -32.08 -2.87 -0.91
C GLU A 138 -31.75 -4.08 -1.78
N LYS A 139 -31.60 -3.87 -3.09
CA LYS A 139 -31.19 -4.92 -4.04
C LYS A 139 -29.81 -5.47 -3.70
N GLU A 140 -28.82 -4.61 -3.47
CA GLU A 140 -27.46 -5.03 -3.14
C GLU A 140 -27.43 -5.80 -1.80
N ILE A 141 -28.16 -5.34 -0.79
CA ILE A 141 -28.28 -6.03 0.50
C ILE A 141 -28.96 -7.40 0.32
N ALA A 142 -29.97 -7.51 -0.54
CA ALA A 142 -30.60 -8.79 -0.86
C ALA A 142 -29.62 -9.76 -1.53
N GLU A 143 -28.79 -9.27 -2.47
CA GLU A 143 -27.74 -10.06 -3.12
C GLU A 143 -26.62 -10.50 -2.15
N LEU A 144 -26.29 -9.66 -1.16
CA LEU A 144 -25.38 -10.03 -0.07
C LEU A 144 -25.93 -11.20 0.75
N ARG A 145 -27.20 -11.11 1.16
CA ARG A 145 -27.87 -12.15 1.96
C ARG A 145 -28.05 -13.48 1.21
N ALA A 146 -28.26 -13.43 -0.11
CA ALA A 146 -28.46 -14.62 -0.93
C ALA A 146 -27.17 -15.41 -1.20
N ALA A 147 -26.01 -14.77 -1.11
CA ALA A 147 -24.70 -15.39 -1.31
C ALA A 147 -23.76 -15.03 -0.14
N PRO A 148 -23.88 -15.72 1.01
CA PRO A 148 -23.01 -15.44 2.15
C PRO A 148 -21.54 -15.64 1.77
N ALA A 149 -20.70 -14.69 2.22
CA ALA A 149 -19.26 -14.72 2.02
C ALA A 149 -18.66 -16.07 2.41
N ARG A 150 -17.78 -16.61 1.56
CA ARG A 150 -17.09 -17.88 1.83
C ARG A 150 -15.91 -17.63 2.77
N GLY A 151 -16.19 -17.49 4.06
CA GLY A 151 -15.17 -17.50 5.10
C GLY A 151 -15.15 -16.24 5.96
N ALA A 152 -16.12 -16.13 6.86
CA ALA A 152 -15.91 -15.38 8.09
C ALA A 152 -14.82 -16.12 8.90
N VAL A 153 -13.57 -15.69 8.76
CA VAL A 153 -12.52 -16.07 9.70
C VAL A 153 -12.82 -15.40 11.03
N ASP A 154 -13.08 -16.25 12.01
CA ASP A 154 -13.27 -15.92 13.41
C ASP A 154 -12.07 -15.09 13.90
N ALA A 155 -12.23 -13.77 13.95
CA ALA A 155 -11.29 -12.87 14.60
C ALA A 155 -11.39 -13.13 16.11
N GLY A 156 -10.60 -14.09 16.57
CA GLY A 156 -10.55 -14.56 17.94
C GLY A 156 -10.44 -13.41 18.94
N ASP A 157 -11.36 -13.44 19.89
CA ASP A 157 -11.40 -12.66 21.13
C ASP A 157 -10.09 -12.86 21.92
N GLY A 158 -9.13 -11.97 21.72
CA GLY A 158 -7.93 -11.85 22.53
C GLY A 158 -8.23 -11.17 23.87
N ARG A 159 -9.09 -11.77 24.70
CA ARG A 159 -9.23 -11.38 26.10
C ARG A 159 -8.11 -12.00 26.92
N SER A 160 -7.24 -11.11 27.38
CA SER A 160 -6.09 -11.31 28.25
C SER A 160 -6.37 -12.28 29.40
N ALA A 161 -5.63 -13.39 29.43
CA ALA A 161 -5.35 -14.14 30.65
C ALA A 161 -4.08 -13.54 31.26
N GLU A 162 -4.22 -12.88 32.41
CA GLU A 162 -3.09 -12.47 33.24
C GLU A 162 -2.35 -13.70 33.77
N PRO A 163 -1.02 -13.61 33.92
CA PRO A 163 -0.39 -14.12 35.12
C PRO A 163 0.41 -13.02 35.80
N GLY A 164 0.11 -12.80 37.08
CA GLY A 164 0.89 -11.91 37.94
C GLY A 164 2.28 -12.49 38.26
N GLY A 165 3.21 -11.60 38.61
CA GLY A 165 4.30 -11.92 39.52
C GLY A 165 5.67 -11.31 39.24
N VAL A 166 5.93 -10.20 39.95
CA VAL A 166 7.19 -9.85 40.66
C VAL A 166 8.43 -9.43 39.87
N GLY A 167 8.90 -8.21 40.15
CA GLY A 167 10.30 -7.99 40.56
C GLY A 167 11.16 -7.06 39.70
N ASP A 168 11.64 -6.01 40.38
CA ASP A 168 13.02 -5.48 40.37
C ASP A 168 13.30 -4.11 39.71
N ASP A 169 13.60 -3.18 40.62
CA ASP A 169 14.31 -1.92 40.52
C ASP A 169 15.67 -1.98 39.79
N GLN A 170 15.90 -1.09 38.81
CA GLN A 170 17.16 -0.32 38.62
C GLN A 170 16.99 0.62 37.41
N GLU A 171 16.84 1.94 37.55
CA GLU A 171 17.83 2.96 37.95
C GLU A 171 19.04 3.04 37.00
N ILE A 172 19.07 4.07 36.12
CA ILE A 172 20.24 4.94 35.86
C ILE A 172 19.76 6.34 35.37
N PRO A 173 20.04 7.41 36.14
CA PRO A 173 20.24 8.76 35.60
C PRO A 173 21.64 9.31 35.97
N ALA A 174 22.25 10.10 35.09
CA ALA A 174 23.39 10.99 35.40
C ALA A 174 23.19 12.26 34.55
N GLY A 175 22.96 13.47 35.09
CA GLY A 175 23.79 14.25 36.02
C GLY A 175 24.67 15.21 35.19
N GLY A 176 24.75 16.54 35.34
CA GLY A 176 24.19 17.52 36.27
C GLY A 176 25.19 18.68 36.46
N SER A 177 24.84 19.90 35.97
CA SER A 177 25.21 21.24 36.54
C SER A 177 26.69 21.71 36.50
N PRO A 178 27.04 23.03 36.70
CA PRO A 178 26.28 24.06 37.42
C PRO A 178 26.23 25.50 36.86
N ARG A 179 25.36 26.26 37.54
CA ARG A 179 24.94 27.66 37.44
C ARG A 179 26.06 28.69 37.68
N ARG A 180 25.91 29.89 37.08
CA ARG A 180 26.17 31.19 37.76
C ARG A 180 25.15 32.27 37.35
N ARG A 181 24.60 32.93 38.37
CA ARG A 181 23.90 34.24 38.40
C ARG A 181 24.94 35.37 38.20
N ALA A 182 24.69 36.66 37.95
CA ALA A 182 23.57 37.61 37.98
C ALA A 182 24.01 38.91 37.21
N ALA A 183 23.13 39.93 37.18
CA ALA A 183 23.34 41.34 36.81
C ALA A 183 23.25 41.65 35.29
N GLU A 184 22.63 42.71 34.77
CA GLU A 184 21.91 43.88 35.29
C GLU A 184 21.15 44.48 34.08
N ARG A 185 20.03 45.19 34.29
CA ARG A 185 19.35 46.03 33.26
C ARG A 185 20.17 47.33 33.05
N PRO A 186 20.11 48.05 31.90
CA PRO A 186 18.89 48.75 31.45
C PRO A 186 18.72 48.98 29.91
N ARG A 187 17.55 49.50 29.50
CA ARG A 187 17.30 50.24 28.21
C ARG A 187 17.80 51.71 28.37
N PRO A 188 17.65 52.68 27.44
CA PRO A 188 17.27 52.72 26.00
C PRO A 188 18.21 53.63 25.13
N ALA A 189 17.92 53.77 23.83
CA ALA A 189 18.08 54.96 22.93
C ALA A 189 17.98 54.42 21.48
N ASP A 190 16.98 54.71 20.65
CA ASP A 190 16.55 55.99 20.06
C ASP A 190 17.70 56.85 19.52
N THR A 191 18.02 56.65 18.25
CA THR A 191 18.45 57.71 17.34
C THR A 191 17.93 57.37 15.95
N GLY A 192 16.91 58.10 15.53
CA GLY A 192 16.60 58.24 14.11
C GLY A 192 17.64 59.09 13.38
N ASN A 193 17.42 59.14 12.06
CA ASN A 193 17.59 60.28 11.16
C ASN A 193 18.67 60.19 10.07
N ALA A 194 18.23 60.66 8.91
CA ALA A 194 18.92 61.34 7.80
C ALA A 194 19.85 60.49 6.92
N ALA A 195 19.50 60.23 5.65
CA ALA A 195 19.40 61.15 4.52
C ALA A 195 20.76 61.46 3.85
N GLY A 196 20.86 61.02 2.58
CA GLY A 196 21.53 61.68 1.46
C GLY A 196 23.00 61.32 1.20
N PRO A 197 23.53 61.68 0.01
CA PRO A 197 22.93 62.52 -1.04
C PRO A 197 22.16 61.77 -2.13
#